data_AF-A0A9D2VWX3-F1
#
_entry.id   AF-A0A9D2VWX3-F1
#
_cell.length_a   1.000
_cell.length_b   1.000
_cell.length_c   1.000
_cell.angle_alpha   90.00
_cell.angle_beta   90.00
_cell.angle_gamma   90.00
#
_symmetry.space_group_name_H-M   'P 1'
#
loop_
_entity.id
_entity.type
_entity.pdbx_description
1 polymer ?
#
loop_
_entity_poly.entity_id
_entity_poly.type
_entity_poly.pdbx_seq_one_letter_code
_entity_poly.pdbx_strand_id
1 'polypeptide(L)'
;MKKIQKTAIKSAKVADIVLTVVFALIAPLLFFSMQWMFRTWKSLSVDELIFHINSPLEGTNTGMIREYMIECLFPAALVLLAVVLLLVVFRKKRWFYLVDALFLILGIIVSAVTVRVTAERLNLEEYLENQETVSDFVDTYYVDPAEASITFPEEKRNLIYIFLESMETTYANESSGGGFSENVIPELTEIAQENEDFSGESEEINGAHTMTGAGWTMGAMFA
;
A
#
# COMPACT_ATOMS: atom_id res chain seq x y z
N MET A 1 25.07 6.01 47.44
CA MET A 1 24.66 6.89 46.32
C MET A 1 25.63 6.87 45.13
N LYS A 2 26.92 7.21 45.26
CA LYS A 2 27.88 7.24 44.13
C LYS A 2 28.06 5.90 43.37
N LYS A 3 27.95 4.75 44.06
CA LYS A 3 28.07 3.41 43.46
C LYS A 3 26.84 3.07 42.58
N ILE A 4 25.65 3.47 43.02
CA ILE A 4 24.38 3.31 42.30
C ILE A 4 24.39 4.16 41.02
N GLN A 5 24.83 5.42 41.11
CA GLN A 5 24.97 6.31 39.93
C GLN A 5 25.96 5.77 38.89
N LYS A 6 27.10 5.20 39.31
CA LYS A 6 28.07 4.60 38.37
C LYS A 6 27.51 3.38 37.65
N THR A 7 26.74 2.54 38.34
CA THR A 7 26.07 1.39 37.73
C THR A 7 25.00 1.82 36.73
N ALA A 8 24.18 2.83 37.08
CA ALA A 8 23.14 3.37 36.20
C ALA A 8 23.71 4.00 34.91
N ILE A 9 24.83 4.72 35.01
CA ILE A 9 25.51 5.30 33.84
C ILE A 9 26.07 4.19 32.93
N LYS A 10 26.57 3.10 33.52
CA LYS A 10 27.09 1.96 32.75
C LYS A 10 25.97 1.22 32.02
N SER A 11 24.83 1.00 32.66
CA SER A 11 23.67 0.37 32.02
C SER A 11 23.08 1.22 30.90
N ALA A 12 22.97 2.54 31.10
CA ALA A 12 22.49 3.46 30.07
C ALA A 12 23.36 3.42 28.80
N LYS A 13 24.69 3.40 28.96
CA LYS A 13 25.63 3.30 27.84
C LYS A 13 25.54 1.99 27.06
N VAL A 14 25.20 0.89 27.73
CA VAL A 14 25.00 -0.40 27.06
C VAL A 14 23.67 -0.39 26.31
N ALA A 15 22.61 0.16 26.93
CA ALA A 15 21.31 0.29 26.28
C ALA A 15 21.37 1.15 25.01
N ASP A 16 22.12 2.26 25.04
CA ASP A 16 22.36 3.16 23.91
C ASP A 16 22.93 2.41 22.69
N ILE A 17 24.05 1.70 22.89
CA ILE A 17 24.71 0.89 21.85
C ILE A 17 23.77 -0.19 21.31
N VAL A 18 23.00 -0.85 22.18
CA VAL A 18 22.01 -1.87 21.76
C VAL A 18 20.95 -1.22 20.88
N LEU A 19 20.45 -0.03 21.25
CA LEU A 19 19.50 0.72 20.46
C LEU A 19 20.09 1.11 19.11
N THR A 20 21.35 1.56 19.06
CA THR A 20 22.05 1.87 17.81
C THR A 20 22.09 0.67 16.87
N VAL A 21 22.45 -0.51 17.39
CA VAL A 21 22.49 -1.75 16.58
C VAL A 21 21.11 -2.13 16.07
N VAL A 22 20.07 -1.97 16.89
CA VAL A 22 18.67 -2.21 16.48
C VAL A 22 18.25 -1.25 15.36
N PHE A 23 18.49 0.05 15.52
CA PHE A 23 18.15 1.05 14.51
C PHE A 23 19.02 0.96 13.25
N ALA A 24 20.25 0.46 13.36
CA ALA A 24 21.12 0.19 12.22
C ALA A 24 20.59 -0.95 11.32
N LEU A 25 19.68 -1.79 11.83
CA LEU A 25 18.95 -2.77 11.03
C LEU A 25 17.57 -2.25 10.62
N ILE A 26 16.79 -1.73 11.57
CA ILE A 26 15.39 -1.33 11.34
C ILE A 26 15.29 -0.18 10.34
N ALA A 27 16.09 0.88 10.50
CA ALA A 27 15.99 2.06 9.65
C ALA A 27 16.23 1.76 8.16
N PRO A 28 17.33 1.10 7.76
CA PRO A 28 17.53 0.76 6.35
C PRO A 28 16.53 -0.30 5.87
N LEU A 29 16.14 -1.26 6.72
CA LEU A 29 15.14 -2.26 6.33
C LEU A 29 13.80 -1.60 6.00
N LEU A 30 13.30 -0.70 6.86
CA LEU A 30 12.08 0.07 6.58
C LEU A 30 12.22 0.88 5.30
N PHE A 31 13.33 1.59 5.14
CA PHE A 31 13.57 2.43 3.96
C PHE A 31 13.55 1.62 2.66
N PHE A 32 14.32 0.54 2.58
CA PHE A 32 14.35 -0.29 1.38
C PHE A 32 13.04 -1.04 1.15
N SER A 33 12.35 -1.45 2.22
CA SER A 33 11.02 -2.09 2.11
C SER A 33 9.99 -1.11 1.54
N MET A 34 9.99 0.14 2.01
CA MET A 34 9.13 1.19 1.48
C MET A 34 9.40 1.43 -0.02
N GLN A 35 10.68 1.54 -0.42
CA GLN A 35 11.05 1.76 -1.81
C GLN A 35 10.63 0.59 -2.71
N TRP A 36 10.88 -0.64 -2.26
CA TRP A 36 10.47 -1.84 -2.98
C TRP A 36 8.93 -1.93 -3.09
N MET A 37 8.21 -1.72 -1.99
CA MET A 37 6.75 -1.77 -1.93
C MET A 37 6.10 -0.81 -2.94
N PHE A 38 6.47 0.47 -2.93
CA PHE A 38 5.87 1.45 -3.85
C PHE A 38 6.37 1.35 -5.30
N ARG A 39 7.46 0.60 -5.55
CA ARG A 39 7.89 0.30 -6.91
C ARG A 39 7.12 -0.90 -7.49
N THR A 40 6.86 -1.90 -6.66
CA THR A 40 6.09 -3.10 -7.03
C THR A 40 4.61 -2.77 -7.22
N TRP A 41 4.03 -1.99 -6.30
CA TRP A 41 2.62 -1.60 -6.33
C TRP A 41 2.51 -0.07 -6.43
N LYS A 42 2.27 0.43 -7.64
CA LYS A 42 2.21 1.88 -7.91
C LYS A 42 1.01 2.59 -7.27
N SER A 43 -0.08 1.87 -7.06
CA SER A 43 -1.36 2.39 -6.55
C SER A 43 -1.86 1.59 -5.34
N LEU A 44 -0.94 1.26 -4.42
CA LEU A 44 -1.26 0.47 -3.22
C LEU A 44 -2.07 1.29 -2.21
N SER A 45 -3.22 0.77 -1.79
CA SER A 45 -4.06 1.30 -0.71
C SER A 45 -3.80 0.60 0.64
N VAL A 46 -4.32 1.18 1.74
CA VAL A 46 -4.25 0.53 3.07
C VAL A 46 -5.04 -0.78 3.09
N ASP A 47 -6.21 -0.84 2.45
CA ASP A 47 -7.03 -2.05 2.38
C ASP A 47 -6.29 -3.19 1.67
N GLU A 48 -5.64 -2.91 0.54
CA GLU A 48 -4.84 -3.89 -0.18
C GLU A 48 -3.62 -4.34 0.64
N LEU A 49 -2.97 -3.41 1.35
CA LEU A 49 -1.86 -3.75 2.25
C LEU A 49 -2.32 -4.70 3.36
N ILE A 50 -3.44 -4.41 4.02
CA ILE A 50 -4.03 -5.26 5.06
C ILE A 50 -4.44 -6.61 4.48
N PHE A 51 -5.03 -6.63 3.28
CA PHE A 51 -5.38 -7.85 2.57
C PHE A 51 -4.15 -8.72 2.30
N HIS A 52 -3.06 -8.14 1.78
CA HIS A 52 -1.82 -8.86 1.51
C HIS A 52 -1.14 -9.41 2.78
N ILE A 53 -1.23 -8.70 3.91
CA ILE A 53 -0.70 -9.19 5.19
C ILE A 53 -1.52 -10.38 5.71
N ASN A 54 -2.84 -10.37 5.49
CA ASN A 54 -3.74 -11.42 5.97
C ASN A 54 -3.88 -12.60 5.00
N SER A 55 -3.46 -12.44 3.74
CA SER A 55 -3.53 -13.48 2.73
C SER A 55 -2.46 -14.55 2.94
N PRO A 56 -2.77 -15.84 2.67
CA PRO A 56 -1.77 -16.90 2.73
C PRO A 56 -0.69 -16.66 1.66
N LEU A 57 0.56 -16.99 2.00
CA LEU A 57 1.67 -16.92 1.05
C LEU A 57 1.65 -18.06 0.00
N GLU A 58 0.66 -18.95 0.07
CA GLU A 58 0.50 -20.06 -0.87
C GLU A 58 0.26 -19.51 -2.29
N GLY A 59 1.03 -19.99 -3.26
CA GLY A 59 1.02 -19.46 -4.63
C GLY A 59 1.83 -18.17 -4.84
N THR A 60 2.46 -17.60 -3.80
CA THR A 60 3.35 -16.44 -3.98
C THR A 60 4.54 -16.80 -4.85
N ASN A 61 4.78 -16.01 -5.89
CA ASN A 61 5.91 -16.21 -6.78
C ASN A 61 7.22 -16.13 -5.99
N THR A 62 8.04 -17.19 -6.04
CA THR A 62 9.35 -17.23 -5.39
C THR A 62 10.29 -16.09 -5.82
N GLY A 63 10.07 -15.54 -7.03
CA GLY A 63 10.74 -14.35 -7.52
C GLY A 63 10.50 -13.13 -6.62
N MET A 64 9.28 -12.95 -6.12
CA MET A 64 8.91 -11.84 -5.23
C MET A 64 9.70 -11.89 -3.91
N ILE A 65 9.80 -13.08 -3.31
CA ILE A 65 10.60 -13.30 -2.08
C ILE A 65 12.08 -13.05 -2.35
N ARG A 66 12.60 -13.53 -3.48
CA ARG A 66 14.00 -13.35 -3.86
C ARG A 66 14.33 -11.88 -4.10
N GLU A 67 13.44 -11.14 -4.74
CA GLU A 67 13.59 -9.71 -4.98
C GLU A 67 13.65 -8.94 -3.65
N TYR A 68 12.71 -9.19 -2.74
CA TYR A 68 12.73 -8.59 -1.40
C TYR A 68 14.01 -8.91 -0.62
N MET A 69 14.51 -10.16 -0.71
CA MET A 69 15.77 -10.55 -0.10
C MET A 69 16.98 -9.76 -0.63
N ILE A 70 17.04 -9.56 -1.95
CA ILE A 70 18.17 -8.89 -2.61
C ILE A 70 18.08 -7.38 -2.44
N GLU A 71 16.88 -6.81 -2.47
CA GLU A 71 16.67 -5.37 -2.54
C GLU A 71 16.40 -4.71 -1.20
N CYS A 72 15.88 -5.47 -0.23
CA CYS A 72 15.59 -4.96 1.10
C CYS A 72 16.55 -5.56 2.14
N LEU A 73 16.54 -6.88 2.29
CA LEU A 73 17.25 -7.54 3.38
C LEU A 73 18.78 -7.47 3.23
N PHE A 74 19.30 -7.76 2.04
CA PHE A 74 20.75 -7.75 1.78
C PHE A 74 21.39 -6.35 2.00
N PRO A 75 20.88 -5.26 1.41
CA PRO A 75 21.45 -3.94 1.65
C PRO A 75 21.24 -3.46 3.09
N ALA A 76 20.13 -3.80 3.76
CA ALA A 76 19.97 -3.51 5.19
C ALA A 76 21.01 -4.25 6.05
N ALA A 77 21.29 -5.52 5.73
CA ALA A 77 22.33 -6.28 6.42
C ALA A 77 23.74 -5.70 6.18
N LEU A 78 24.03 -5.20 4.97
CA LEU A 78 25.30 -4.50 4.69
C LEU A 78 25.44 -3.21 5.52
N VAL A 79 24.38 -2.43 5.66
CA VAL A 79 24.38 -1.22 6.51
C VAL A 79 24.61 -1.60 7.98
N LEU A 80 23.92 -2.62 8.47
CA LEU A 80 24.13 -3.13 9.84
C LEU A 80 25.58 -3.54 10.06
N LEU A 81 26.15 -4.34 9.15
CA LEU A 81 27.55 -4.77 9.22
C LEU A 81 28.50 -3.57 9.23
N ALA A 82 28.28 -2.58 8.36
CA ALA A 82 29.10 -1.38 8.32
C ALA A 82 29.05 -0.60 9.65
N VAL A 83 27.85 -0.38 10.21
CA VAL A 83 27.69 0.32 11.50
C VAL A 83 28.36 -0.45 12.63
N VAL A 84 28.16 -1.77 12.72
CA VAL A 84 28.81 -2.61 13.74
C VAL A 84 30.33 -2.56 13.63
N LEU A 85 30.89 -2.64 12.41
CA LEU A 85 32.32 -2.52 12.18
C LEU A 85 32.85 -1.16 12.63
N LEU A 86 32.15 -0.07 12.31
CA LEU A 86 32.52 1.28 12.75
C LEU A 86 32.48 1.37 14.28
N LEU A 87 31.45 0.87 14.95
CA LEU A 87 31.38 0.85 16.41
C LEU A 87 32.57 0.09 17.03
N VAL A 88 32.95 -1.06 16.46
CA VAL A 88 34.10 -1.85 16.93
C VAL A 88 35.43 -1.12 16.73
N VAL A 89 35.63 -0.44 15.59
CA VAL A 89 36.85 0.32 15.28
C VAL A 89 36.98 1.55 16.18
N PHE A 90 35.88 2.28 16.39
CA PHE A 90 35.89 3.50 17.18
C PHE A 90 35.79 3.29 18.70
N ARG A 91 35.56 2.05 19.20
CA ARG A 91 35.34 1.73 20.62
C ARG A 91 36.39 2.26 21.61
N LYS A 92 37.63 2.46 21.17
CA LYS A 92 38.75 2.97 22.01
C LYS A 92 38.99 4.48 21.85
N LYS A 93 38.26 5.16 20.96
CA LYS A 93 38.42 6.59 20.69
C LYS A 93 37.60 7.41 21.69
N ARG A 94 38.10 8.60 22.05
CA ARG A 94 37.45 9.49 23.03
C ARG A 94 36.06 9.96 22.59
N TRP A 95 35.77 9.97 21.29
CA TRP A 95 34.50 10.42 20.72
C TRP A 95 33.53 9.27 20.38
N PHE A 96 33.81 8.04 20.82
CA PHE A 96 32.98 6.86 20.53
C PHE A 96 31.48 7.10 20.81
N TYR A 97 31.14 7.54 22.03
CA TYR A 97 29.74 7.78 22.43
C TYR A 97 29.08 8.94 21.67
N LEU A 98 29.84 9.87 21.08
CA LEU A 98 29.28 10.91 20.21
C LEU A 98 28.91 10.34 18.84
N VAL A 99 29.75 9.44 18.31
CA VAL A 99 29.49 8.75 17.03
C VAL A 99 28.32 7.78 17.16
N ASP A 100 28.26 7.04 18.25
CA ASP A 100 27.15 6.12 18.57
C ASP A 100 25.81 6.88 18.64
N ALA A 101 25.75 7.95 19.43
CA ALA A 101 24.56 8.80 19.54
C ALA A 101 24.15 9.41 18.18
N LEU A 102 25.11 9.80 17.33
CA LEU A 102 24.82 10.30 15.98
C LEU A 102 24.17 9.23 15.11
N PHE A 103 24.68 7.99 15.12
CA PHE A 103 24.07 6.88 14.38
C PHE A 103 22.67 6.56 14.89
N LEU A 104 22.47 6.57 16.21
CA LEU A 104 21.16 6.33 16.80
C LEU A 104 20.15 7.41 16.37
N ILE A 105 20.51 8.69 16.50
CA ILE A 105 19.66 9.81 16.09
C ILE A 105 19.33 9.72 14.59
N LEU A 106 20.33 9.43 13.76
CA LEU A 106 20.12 9.25 12.33
C LEU A 106 19.16 8.09 12.04
N GLY A 107 19.34 6.94 12.68
CA GLY A 107 18.45 5.78 12.51
C GLY A 107 17.02 6.07 12.93
N ILE A 108 16.81 6.79 14.03
CA ILE A 108 15.48 7.24 14.49
C ILE A 108 14.86 8.18 13.47
N ILE A 109 15.60 9.18 12.99
CA ILE A 109 15.10 10.14 11.99
C ILE A 109 14.71 9.43 10.71
N VAL A 110 15.57 8.56 10.17
CA VAL A 110 15.28 7.80 8.94
C VAL A 110 14.05 6.91 9.11
N SER A 111 13.92 6.23 10.26
CA SER A 111 12.74 5.40 10.55
C SER A 111 11.47 6.24 10.62
N ALA A 112 11.49 7.36 11.36
CA ALA A 112 10.33 8.24 11.52
C ALA A 112 9.90 8.87 10.19
N VAL A 113 10.86 9.35 9.38
CA VAL A 113 10.58 9.90 8.05
C VAL A 113 10.01 8.83 7.12
N THR A 114 10.57 7.62 7.13
CA THR A 114 10.10 6.51 6.28
C THR A 114 8.67 6.13 6.64
N VAL A 115 8.36 5.97 7.94
CA VAL A 115 7.01 5.66 8.41
C VAL A 115 6.03 6.77 8.02
N ARG A 116 6.40 8.03 8.21
CA ARG A 116 5.55 9.17 7.84
C ARG A 116 5.27 9.20 6.34
N VAL A 117 6.31 9.09 5.50
CA VAL A 117 6.14 9.07 4.04
C VAL A 117 5.29 7.89 3.59
N THR A 118 5.44 6.73 4.23
CA THR A 118 4.61 5.56 3.95
C THR A 118 3.15 5.81 4.32
N ALA A 119 2.89 6.38 5.50
CA ALA A 119 1.54 6.70 5.96
C ALA A 119 0.84 7.74 5.05
N GLU A 120 1.57 8.79 4.64
CA GLU A 120 1.08 9.80 3.70
C GLU A 120 0.79 9.19 2.32
N ARG A 121 1.70 8.34 1.79
CA ARG A 121 1.50 7.71 0.48
C ARG A 121 0.35 6.70 0.44
N LEU A 122 0.05 6.08 1.56
CA LEU A 122 -1.08 5.14 1.68
C LEU A 122 -2.40 5.85 2.03
N ASN A 123 -2.41 7.17 2.26
CA ASN A 123 -3.57 7.91 2.79
C ASN A 123 -4.11 7.28 4.10
N LEU A 124 -3.21 6.92 5.03
CA LEU A 124 -3.59 6.25 6.27
C LEU A 124 -4.52 7.09 7.16
N GLU A 125 -4.40 8.42 7.12
CA GLU A 125 -5.28 9.32 7.88
C GLU A 125 -6.73 9.22 7.39
N GLU A 126 -6.95 9.38 6.09
CA GLU A 126 -8.26 9.22 5.44
C GLU A 126 -8.84 7.83 5.69
N TYR A 127 -8.02 6.78 5.64
CA TYR A 127 -8.44 5.42 5.96
C TYR A 127 -9.00 5.30 7.39
N LEU A 128 -8.32 5.88 8.38
CA LEU A 128 -8.75 5.84 9.78
C LEU A 128 -10.00 6.68 10.01
N GLU A 129 -10.09 7.87 9.40
CA GLU A 129 -11.29 8.71 9.45
C GLU A 129 -12.52 8.00 8.86
N ASN A 130 -12.34 7.27 7.75
CA ASN A 130 -13.41 6.50 7.12
C ASN A 130 -13.87 5.30 7.97
N GLN A 131 -12.99 4.72 8.80
CA GLN A 131 -13.41 3.66 9.75
C GLN A 131 -14.24 4.20 10.91
N GLU A 132 -14.01 5.44 11.34
CA GLU A 132 -14.77 6.05 12.44
C GLU A 132 -16.09 6.68 11.97
N THR A 133 -16.21 6.94 10.67
CA THR A 133 -17.40 7.57 10.08
C THR A 133 -18.51 6.54 9.87
N VAL A 134 -19.58 6.67 10.65
CA VAL A 134 -20.82 5.91 10.43
C VAL A 134 -21.70 6.68 9.45
N SER A 135 -21.99 6.06 8.30
CA SER A 135 -22.97 6.58 7.33
C SER A 135 -24.32 5.91 7.55
N ASP A 136 -25.38 6.72 7.63
CA ASP A 136 -26.77 6.25 7.63
C ASP A 136 -27.30 6.02 6.21
N PHE A 137 -26.47 6.14 5.17
CA PHE A 137 -26.88 6.04 3.77
C PHE A 137 -27.60 4.71 3.49
N VAL A 138 -26.99 3.59 3.86
CA VAL A 138 -27.61 2.27 3.64
C VAL A 138 -28.88 2.14 4.49
N ASP A 139 -28.84 2.53 5.77
CA ASP A 139 -30.02 2.47 6.65
C ASP A 139 -31.20 3.34 6.16
N THR A 140 -30.89 4.45 5.48
CA THR A 140 -31.88 5.43 5.00
C THR A 140 -32.45 5.05 3.64
N TYR A 141 -31.61 4.54 2.73
CA TYR A 141 -31.97 4.34 1.32
C TYR A 141 -32.15 2.88 0.92
N TYR A 142 -31.69 1.91 1.72
CA TYR A 142 -31.92 0.50 1.43
C TYR A 142 -33.41 0.17 1.53
N VAL A 143 -33.95 -0.43 0.48
CA VAL A 143 -35.31 -0.95 0.44
C VAL A 143 -35.22 -2.46 0.30
N ASP A 144 -35.83 -3.19 1.25
CA ASP A 144 -35.91 -4.64 1.17
C ASP A 144 -36.67 -5.04 -0.12
N PRO A 145 -36.04 -5.79 -1.05
CA PRO A 145 -36.70 -6.25 -2.27
C PRO A 145 -37.99 -7.05 -2.02
N ALA A 146 -38.14 -7.68 -0.84
CA ALA A 146 -39.37 -8.39 -0.45
C ALA A 146 -40.54 -7.43 -0.15
N GLU A 147 -40.24 -6.20 0.28
CA GLU A 147 -41.21 -5.14 0.58
C GLU A 147 -41.33 -4.13 -0.57
N ALA A 148 -40.39 -4.13 -1.51
CA ALA A 148 -40.38 -3.27 -2.68
C ALA A 148 -41.46 -3.69 -3.70
N SER A 149 -42.28 -2.73 -4.14
CA SER A 149 -43.21 -2.94 -5.25
C SER A 149 -42.47 -2.91 -6.59
N ILE A 150 -42.12 -4.07 -7.13
CA ILE A 150 -41.53 -4.19 -8.47
C ILE A 150 -42.63 -4.20 -9.54
N THR A 151 -42.70 -3.15 -10.36
CA THR A 151 -43.62 -3.06 -11.51
C THR A 151 -42.89 -3.40 -12.80
N PHE A 152 -43.34 -4.45 -13.49
CA PHE A 152 -42.81 -4.80 -14.81
C PHE A 152 -43.36 -3.85 -15.89
N PRO A 153 -42.57 -3.55 -16.94
CA PRO A 153 -43.07 -2.83 -18.11
C PRO A 153 -44.17 -3.63 -18.82
N GLU A 154 -45.10 -2.95 -19.50
CA GLU A 154 -46.17 -3.58 -20.27
C GLU A 154 -45.63 -4.54 -21.34
N GLU A 155 -44.56 -4.12 -22.02
CA GLU A 155 -43.80 -4.96 -22.95
C GLU A 155 -42.66 -5.66 -22.21
N LYS A 156 -42.72 -7.00 -22.19
CA LYS A 156 -41.66 -7.82 -21.59
C LYS A 156 -40.35 -7.64 -22.36
N ARG A 157 -39.27 -7.40 -21.62
CA ARG A 157 -37.92 -7.30 -22.14
C ARG A 157 -37.11 -8.52 -21.72
N ASN A 158 -36.19 -8.95 -22.58
CA ASN A 158 -35.17 -9.92 -22.22
C ASN A 158 -33.97 -9.17 -21.62
N LEU A 159 -33.41 -9.69 -20.52
CA LEU A 159 -32.15 -9.21 -19.97
C LEU A 159 -31.04 -10.17 -20.41
N ILE A 160 -30.03 -9.65 -21.09
CA ILE A 160 -28.80 -10.37 -21.41
C ILE A 160 -27.68 -9.72 -20.61
N TYR A 161 -27.09 -10.48 -19.70
CA TYR A 161 -25.94 -10.03 -18.90
C TYR A 161 -24.67 -10.72 -19.42
N ILE A 162 -23.70 -9.93 -19.86
CA ILE A 162 -22.43 -10.43 -20.40
C ILE A 162 -21.33 -10.03 -19.43
N PHE A 163 -20.75 -11.03 -18.76
CA PHE A 163 -19.57 -10.83 -17.93
C PHE A 163 -18.31 -11.03 -18.77
N LEU A 164 -17.43 -10.03 -18.77
CA LEU A 164 -16.12 -10.08 -19.43
C LEU A 164 -15.04 -10.22 -18.35
N GLU A 165 -14.47 -11.42 -18.23
CA GLU A 165 -13.42 -11.71 -17.25
C GLU A 165 -12.13 -10.96 -17.58
N SER A 166 -11.54 -10.33 -16.55
CA SER A 166 -10.24 -9.64 -16.64
C SER A 166 -10.17 -8.60 -17.78
N MET A 167 -11.28 -7.88 -17.97
CA MET A 167 -11.39 -6.82 -18.98
C MET A 167 -11.15 -5.45 -18.36
N GLU A 168 -10.45 -4.57 -19.08
CA GLU A 168 -10.14 -3.21 -18.64
C GLU A 168 -10.38 -2.18 -19.76
N THR A 169 -10.74 -0.95 -19.39
CA THR A 169 -10.85 0.19 -20.33
C THR A 169 -9.49 0.58 -20.92
N THR A 170 -8.39 0.22 -20.25
CA THR A 170 -7.01 0.48 -20.69
C THR A 170 -6.67 -0.15 -22.04
N TYR A 171 -7.43 -1.14 -22.52
CA TYR A 171 -7.24 -1.78 -23.82
C TYR A 171 -7.67 -0.90 -25.00
N ALA A 172 -8.44 0.17 -24.76
CA ALA A 172 -8.69 1.19 -25.78
C ALA A 172 -7.41 2.01 -26.06
N ASN A 173 -7.43 2.82 -27.12
CA ASN A 173 -6.31 3.72 -27.40
C ASN A 173 -6.35 5.00 -26.54
N GLU A 174 -5.22 5.68 -26.41
CA GLU A 174 -5.10 6.93 -25.64
C GLU A 174 -6.12 8.00 -26.08
N SER A 175 -6.42 8.11 -27.38
CA SER A 175 -7.41 9.09 -27.89
C SER A 175 -8.86 8.80 -27.51
N SER A 176 -9.15 7.58 -27.07
CA SER A 176 -10.47 7.16 -26.59
C SER A 176 -10.52 7.04 -25.06
N GLY A 177 -9.47 7.46 -24.34
CA GLY A 177 -9.36 7.36 -22.88
C GLY A 177 -8.67 6.07 -22.36
N GLY A 178 -8.21 5.20 -23.26
CA GLY A 178 -7.46 4.00 -22.91
C GLY A 178 -5.97 4.23 -22.70
N GLY A 179 -5.20 3.14 -22.58
CA GLY A 179 -3.76 3.17 -22.28
C GLY A 179 -2.86 2.62 -23.38
N PHE A 180 -3.41 2.12 -24.48
CA PHE A 180 -2.64 1.50 -25.55
C PHE A 180 -2.41 2.50 -26.70
N SER A 181 -1.34 2.28 -27.47
CA SER A 181 -1.06 3.10 -28.67
C SER A 181 -2.04 2.83 -29.80
N GLU A 182 -2.57 1.62 -29.88
CA GLU A 182 -3.57 1.18 -30.84
C GLU A 182 -4.78 0.64 -30.09
N ASN A 183 -5.97 0.81 -30.65
CA ASN A 183 -7.19 0.32 -30.03
C ASN A 183 -7.31 -1.17 -30.32
N VAL A 184 -7.14 -2.01 -29.30
CA VAL A 184 -7.20 -3.48 -29.46
C VAL A 184 -8.59 -4.05 -29.16
N ILE A 185 -9.55 -3.20 -28.80
CA ILE A 185 -10.96 -3.52 -28.52
C ILE A 185 -11.91 -2.55 -29.27
N PRO A 186 -11.73 -2.34 -30.58
CA PRO A 186 -12.37 -1.22 -31.29
C PRO A 186 -13.90 -1.28 -31.24
N GLU A 187 -14.50 -2.47 -31.35
CA GLU A 187 -15.95 -2.63 -31.30
C GLU A 187 -16.52 -2.35 -29.90
N LEU A 188 -15.81 -2.72 -28.83
CA LEU A 188 -16.24 -2.41 -27.46
C LEU A 188 -16.09 -0.91 -27.16
N THR A 189 -15.05 -0.29 -27.72
CA THR A 189 -14.85 1.16 -27.62
C THR A 189 -15.99 1.92 -28.29
N GLU A 190 -16.36 1.52 -29.52
CA GLU A 190 -17.47 2.11 -30.25
C GLU A 190 -18.80 1.94 -29.49
N ILE A 191 -19.08 0.73 -28.97
CA ILE A 191 -20.28 0.49 -28.16
C ILE A 191 -20.33 1.41 -26.93
N ALA A 192 -19.20 1.60 -26.22
CA ALA A 192 -19.15 2.49 -25.06
C ALA A 192 -19.38 3.96 -25.42
N GLN A 193 -18.88 4.43 -26.57
CA GLN A 193 -19.04 5.82 -27.01
C GLN A 193 -20.44 6.11 -27.59
N GLU A 194 -21.09 5.11 -28.19
CA GLU A 194 -22.42 5.26 -28.79
C GLU A 194 -23.58 5.03 -27.80
N ASN A 195 -23.31 4.46 -26.63
CA ASN A 195 -24.32 4.10 -25.64
C ASN A 195 -23.96 4.64 -24.25
N GLU A 196 -24.82 4.35 -23.26
CA GLU A 196 -24.52 4.69 -21.86
C GLU A 196 -23.33 3.87 -21.36
N ASP A 197 -22.35 4.56 -20.80
CA ASP A 197 -21.21 3.97 -20.11
C ASP A 197 -21.05 4.60 -18.70
N PHE A 198 -20.00 4.22 -17.99
CA PHE A 198 -19.73 4.75 -16.64
C PHE A 198 -18.74 5.91 -16.61
N SER A 199 -18.49 6.58 -17.74
CA SER A 199 -17.51 7.66 -17.88
C SER A 199 -18.07 9.03 -17.43
N GLY A 200 -19.35 9.11 -17.08
CA GLY A 200 -20.00 10.31 -16.56
C GLY A 200 -20.23 11.35 -17.66
N GLU A 201 -19.76 12.58 -17.45
CA GLU A 201 -19.88 13.67 -18.44
C GLU A 201 -18.72 13.71 -19.45
N SER A 202 -17.78 12.76 -19.38
CA SER A 202 -16.60 12.71 -20.25
C SER A 202 -16.92 12.12 -21.62
N GLU A 203 -16.35 12.69 -22.68
CA GLU A 203 -16.38 12.10 -24.03
C GLU A 203 -15.34 10.97 -24.20
N GLU A 204 -14.32 10.94 -23.34
CA GLU A 204 -13.31 9.87 -23.27
C GLU A 204 -13.73 8.79 -22.27
N ILE A 205 -13.49 7.53 -22.61
CA ILE A 205 -13.81 6.38 -21.75
C ILE A 205 -12.92 6.43 -20.50
N ASN A 206 -13.54 6.49 -19.33
CA ASN A 206 -12.83 6.52 -18.04
C ASN A 206 -13.23 5.36 -17.12
N GLY A 207 -14.38 4.73 -17.38
CA GLY A 207 -14.89 3.61 -16.58
C GLY A 207 -15.48 4.05 -15.23
N ALA A 208 -16.01 3.08 -14.50
CA ALA A 208 -16.75 3.33 -13.26
C ALA A 208 -15.83 3.73 -12.09
N HIS A 209 -16.34 4.62 -11.23
CA HIS A 209 -15.73 4.87 -9.94
C HIS A 209 -15.86 3.63 -9.05
N THR A 210 -14.73 3.03 -8.67
CA THR A 210 -14.73 1.83 -7.83
C THR A 210 -15.11 2.19 -6.39
N MET A 211 -16.21 1.63 -5.89
CA MET A 211 -16.61 1.77 -4.50
C MET A 211 -15.76 0.88 -3.58
N THR A 212 -15.65 1.25 -2.30
CA THR A 212 -14.95 0.46 -1.29
C THR A 212 -15.48 -0.98 -1.27
N GLY A 213 -14.59 -1.97 -1.37
CA GLY A 213 -14.97 -3.40 -1.40
C GLY A 213 -15.43 -3.91 -2.77
N ALA A 214 -15.50 -3.06 -3.79
CA ALA A 214 -15.82 -3.42 -5.17
C ALA A 214 -14.57 -3.54 -6.08
N GLY A 215 -13.35 -3.43 -5.53
CA GLY A 215 -12.11 -3.51 -6.32
C GLY A 215 -11.72 -4.90 -6.84
N TRP A 216 -12.49 -5.93 -6.51
CA TRP A 216 -12.30 -7.31 -6.98
C TRP A 216 -13.53 -7.81 -7.74
N THR A 217 -13.37 -8.83 -8.58
CA THR A 217 -14.42 -9.31 -9.51
C THR A 217 -15.77 -9.53 -8.84
N MET A 218 -15.80 -10.30 -7.75
CA MET A 218 -17.07 -10.61 -7.08
C MET A 218 -17.70 -9.38 -6.45
N GLY A 219 -16.90 -8.53 -5.80
CA GLY A 219 -17.40 -7.27 -5.22
C GLY A 219 -17.95 -6.32 -6.28
N ALA A 220 -17.26 -6.17 -7.41
CA ALA A 220 -17.72 -5.36 -8.54
C ALA A 220 -19.02 -5.89 -9.16
N MET A 221 -19.23 -7.22 -9.18
CA MET A 221 -20.46 -7.81 -9.72
C MET A 221 -21.68 -7.63 -8.80
N PHE A 222 -21.47 -7.42 -7.50
CA PHE A 222 -22.54 -7.26 -6.52
C PHE A 222 -22.84 -5.79 -6.16
N ALA A 223 -21.88 -4.90 -6.40
CA ALA A 223 -22.03 -3.45 -6.22
C ALA A 223 -22.93 -2.85 -7.31
#